data_AF-A0AAD5BV35-F1
#
_entry.id   AF-A0AAD5BV35-F1
#
_cell.length_a   1.000
_cell.length_b   1.000
_cell.length_c   1.000
_cell.angle_alpha   90.00
_cell.angle_beta   90.00
_cell.angle_gamma   90.00
#
_symmetry.space_group_name_H-M   'P 1'
#
loop_
_entity.id
_entity.type
_entity.pdbx_description
1 polymer ?
#
loop_
_entity_poly.entity_id
_entity_poly.type
_entity_poly.pdbx_seq_one_letter_code
_entity_poly.pdbx_strand_id
1 'polypeptide(L)'
;MEGKVSPIVADAVDYKGSPADRAKTGGWVPAALILGIEICERLSTMGIAVNLVTYLGGTMHLSSSASANVVTDFMGTSFLLCLLGGFLADTFLGRFKTIVIFASIQTLGTSALALSTKLPQLRPPPCHSSENCKEANGLQMGVLYLALYLIAIGTGGLKSSVSGFGTDQFDEKNEQEKTQMAYFFNRFFFFISLGTLMACTVLVYIQDEVGRSWAYGICSVSMFTAILVLLYGTKRYRYKKSQGSPIVQILQVIVGAIKKRRMNLPYDSGLLYENTPEGSRIHHTDQFRCLDKAAIVAEGDFDKNSSNIRNPWNLCTLTRVEEVKMMIRLLPIWATTILFWTTYAQMITFSVEQASTMHRTVAGFKIPAGCLTVFFVLAILLTCAFYDCLIIPLCKKWKGTPGFTDLQRIALGLALSTLGMAAAAVFEVKRLSVAKNHPVSTSETLPISVFILIPQFFLVGSGEAFIYTGQLDFFITRSPKGMKTMSTGLFLTTLSLGFFMSSLLVSIVKKVTGHNGGNGWLANNINNGRLDLFYGLLTVLCSVNFVVYLVCAAWCKKEKVQSMAKVEMEKC
;
A
#
# COMPACT_ATOMS: atom_id res chain seq x y z
N MET A 1 -31.40 -0.68 -36.79
CA MET A 1 -30.36 -1.73 -36.82
C MET A 1 -29.65 -1.72 -35.48
N GLU A 2 -30.12 -2.54 -34.53
CA GLU A 2 -29.40 -2.79 -33.29
C GLU A 2 -28.10 -3.52 -33.63
N GLY A 3 -26.96 -2.89 -33.38
CA GLY A 3 -25.65 -3.50 -33.60
C GLY A 3 -25.53 -4.73 -32.71
N LYS A 4 -25.66 -5.93 -33.28
CA LYS A 4 -25.38 -7.20 -32.59
C LYS A 4 -23.97 -7.14 -32.03
N VAL A 5 -23.85 -6.89 -30.74
CA VAL A 5 -22.58 -6.86 -30.04
C VAL A 5 -21.95 -8.24 -30.19
N SER A 6 -20.70 -8.31 -30.66
CA SER A 6 -19.97 -9.57 -30.87
C SER A 6 -20.10 -10.48 -29.65
N PRO A 7 -20.42 -11.78 -29.81
CA PRO A 7 -20.50 -12.74 -28.70
C PRO A 7 -19.13 -13.04 -28.07
N ILE A 8 -18.04 -12.65 -28.75
CA ILE A 8 -16.66 -12.88 -28.33
C ILE A 8 -16.07 -11.60 -27.75
N VAL A 9 -15.42 -11.73 -26.60
CA VAL A 9 -14.61 -10.69 -25.96
C VAL A 9 -13.19 -10.74 -26.53
N ALA A 10 -12.82 -9.74 -27.34
CA ALA A 10 -11.59 -9.77 -28.15
C ALA A 10 -10.28 -9.73 -27.32
N ASP A 11 -10.32 -9.23 -26.09
CA ASP A 11 -9.18 -9.05 -25.20
C ASP A 11 -9.04 -10.15 -24.12
N ALA A 12 -9.92 -11.16 -24.14
CA ALA A 12 -9.94 -12.24 -23.14
C ALA A 12 -10.03 -13.64 -23.76
N VAL A 13 -9.45 -14.62 -23.07
CA VAL A 13 -9.54 -16.05 -23.38
C VAL A 13 -10.21 -16.82 -22.25
N ASP A 14 -10.76 -17.99 -22.57
CA ASP A 14 -11.27 -18.95 -21.60
C ASP A 14 -10.13 -19.80 -21.01
N TYR A 15 -10.48 -20.74 -20.11
CA TYR A 15 -9.51 -21.62 -19.47
C TYR A 15 -8.78 -22.58 -20.44
N LYS A 16 -9.30 -22.77 -21.66
CA LYS A 16 -8.69 -23.59 -22.72
C LYS A 16 -7.82 -22.75 -23.67
N GLY A 17 -7.77 -21.44 -23.50
CA GLY A 17 -7.07 -20.51 -24.39
C GLY A 17 -7.86 -20.12 -25.63
N SER A 18 -9.13 -20.52 -25.73
CA SER A 18 -10.03 -20.08 -26.80
C SER A 18 -10.58 -18.67 -26.50
N PRO A 19 -11.02 -17.89 -27.50
CA PRO A 19 -11.63 -16.59 -27.27
C PRO A 19 -12.82 -16.68 -26.30
N ALA A 20 -12.89 -15.76 -25.33
CA ALA A 20 -13.90 -15.80 -24.28
C ALA A 20 -15.32 -15.52 -24.82
N ASP A 21 -16.26 -16.40 -24.49
CA ASP A 21 -17.69 -16.25 -24.79
C ASP A 21 -18.38 -15.43 -23.71
N ARG A 22 -19.04 -14.34 -24.11
CA ARG A 22 -19.70 -13.41 -23.18
C ARG A 22 -20.81 -14.07 -22.36
N ALA A 23 -21.53 -15.06 -22.91
CA ALA A 23 -22.64 -15.71 -22.23
C ALA A 23 -22.20 -16.78 -21.21
N LYS A 24 -21.02 -17.38 -21.42
CA LYS A 24 -20.53 -18.51 -20.60
C LYS A 24 -19.45 -18.14 -19.58
N THR A 25 -18.67 -17.11 -19.88
CA THR A 25 -17.50 -16.71 -19.08
C THR A 25 -17.63 -15.27 -18.60
N GLY A 26 -17.09 -14.98 -17.42
CA GLY A 26 -17.14 -13.65 -16.79
C GLY A 26 -18.50 -13.33 -16.16
N GLY A 27 -18.68 -12.05 -15.83
CA GLY A 27 -19.84 -11.54 -15.13
C GLY A 27 -19.75 -11.63 -13.60
N TRP A 28 -20.90 -11.42 -12.95
CA TRP A 28 -20.97 -11.20 -11.51
C TRP A 28 -20.62 -12.43 -10.67
N VAL A 29 -21.06 -13.63 -11.09
CA VAL A 29 -20.84 -14.86 -10.30
C VAL A 29 -19.34 -15.19 -10.19
N PRO A 30 -18.55 -15.24 -11.29
CA PRO A 30 -17.10 -15.40 -11.18
C PRO A 30 -16.44 -14.26 -10.40
N ALA A 31 -16.84 -13.00 -10.62
CA ALA A 31 -16.31 -11.87 -9.87
C ALA A 31 -16.53 -12.01 -8.36
N ALA A 32 -17.71 -12.49 -7.93
CA ALA A 32 -18.02 -12.73 -6.52
C ALA A 32 -17.16 -13.82 -5.89
N LEU A 33 -16.77 -14.87 -6.63
CA LEU A 33 -15.83 -15.89 -6.13
C LEU A 33 -14.46 -15.28 -5.83
N ILE A 34 -14.01 -14.31 -6.65
CA ILE A 34 -12.76 -13.57 -6.44
C ILE A 34 -12.86 -12.66 -5.19
N LEU A 35 -14.03 -12.13 -4.84
CA LEU A 35 -14.20 -11.35 -3.61
C LEU A 35 -13.93 -12.17 -2.34
N GLY A 36 -14.19 -13.49 -2.37
CA GLY A 36 -13.94 -14.37 -1.24
C GLY A 36 -12.48 -14.39 -0.80
N ILE A 37 -11.55 -14.47 -1.76
CA ILE A 37 -10.11 -14.49 -1.44
C ILE A 37 -9.61 -13.13 -0.95
N GLU A 38 -10.18 -12.02 -1.43
CA GLU A 38 -9.84 -10.69 -0.94
C GLU A 38 -10.21 -10.52 0.54
N ILE A 39 -11.40 -10.98 0.96
CA ILE A 39 -11.82 -10.89 2.37
C ILE A 39 -10.87 -11.67 3.26
N CYS A 40 -10.53 -12.91 2.88
CA CYS A 40 -9.64 -13.76 3.65
C CYS A 40 -8.21 -13.19 3.72
N GLU A 41 -7.70 -12.62 2.62
CA GLU A 41 -6.41 -11.94 2.63
C GLU A 41 -6.42 -10.74 3.56
N ARG A 42 -7.44 -9.87 3.46
CA ARG A 42 -7.54 -8.66 4.30
C ARG A 42 -7.64 -9.01 5.77
N LEU A 43 -8.48 -9.99 6.09
CA LEU A 43 -8.66 -10.50 7.44
C LEU A 43 -7.33 -11.00 8.03
N SER A 44 -6.60 -11.81 7.26
CA SER A 44 -5.34 -12.41 7.67
C SER A 44 -4.23 -11.38 7.84
N THR A 45 -3.95 -10.58 6.81
CA THR A 45 -2.83 -9.63 6.82
C THR A 45 -3.04 -8.54 7.86
N MET A 46 -4.22 -7.91 7.92
CA MET A 46 -4.47 -6.88 8.93
C MET A 46 -4.52 -7.47 10.33
N GLY A 47 -5.17 -8.62 10.52
CA GLY A 47 -5.30 -9.23 11.84
C GLY A 47 -3.96 -9.65 12.42
N ILE A 48 -3.04 -10.13 11.60
CA ILE A 48 -1.66 -10.40 12.01
C ILE A 48 -0.95 -9.07 12.29
N ALA A 49 -0.95 -8.13 11.34
CA ALA A 49 -0.15 -6.90 11.42
C ALA A 49 -0.47 -6.03 12.64
N VAL A 50 -1.76 -5.78 12.93
CA VAL A 50 -2.18 -4.82 13.97
C VAL A 50 -1.89 -5.28 15.39
N ASN A 51 -1.66 -6.58 15.59
CA ASN A 51 -1.41 -7.15 16.91
C ASN A 51 -0.08 -7.95 16.97
N LEU A 52 0.70 -7.96 15.90
CA LEU A 52 2.02 -8.63 15.88
C LEU A 52 2.98 -8.00 16.89
N VAL A 53 2.90 -6.67 17.09
CA VAL A 53 3.76 -5.96 18.04
C VAL A 53 3.57 -6.47 19.48
N THR A 54 2.34 -6.83 19.87
CA THR A 54 2.05 -7.38 21.21
C THR A 54 2.55 -8.82 21.35
N TYR A 55 2.63 -9.58 20.25
CA TYR A 55 3.25 -10.91 20.25
C TYR A 55 4.76 -10.82 20.42
N LEU A 56 5.40 -9.90 19.71
CA LEU A 56 6.84 -9.69 19.76
C LEU A 56 7.29 -9.18 21.13
N GLY A 57 6.60 -8.17 21.68
CA GLY A 57 6.91 -7.65 23.02
C GLY A 57 6.47 -8.58 24.15
N GLY A 58 5.24 -9.11 24.08
CA GLY A 58 4.64 -9.86 25.18
C GLY A 58 4.98 -11.35 25.23
N THR A 59 5.30 -11.99 24.10
CA THR A 59 5.63 -13.43 24.06
C THR A 59 7.05 -13.71 23.61
N MET A 60 7.60 -12.95 22.65
CA MET A 60 9.01 -13.10 22.25
C MET A 60 9.96 -12.26 23.12
N HIS A 61 9.41 -11.46 24.04
CA HIS A 61 10.12 -10.59 24.98
C HIS A 61 11.12 -9.63 24.31
N LEU A 62 10.83 -9.20 23.07
CA LEU A 62 11.66 -8.22 22.38
C LEU A 62 11.44 -6.81 22.94
N SER A 63 12.48 -5.98 22.91
CA SER A 63 12.35 -4.56 23.22
C SER A 63 11.27 -3.88 22.36
N SER A 64 10.55 -2.91 22.92
CA SER A 64 9.50 -2.13 22.23
C SER A 64 9.96 -1.62 20.85
N SER A 65 11.12 -0.98 20.79
CA SER A 65 11.74 -0.52 19.54
C SER A 65 12.01 -1.63 18.51
N ALA A 66 12.47 -2.81 18.94
CA ALA A 66 12.73 -3.93 18.04
C ALA A 66 11.42 -4.55 17.53
N SER A 67 10.43 -4.69 18.41
CA SER A 67 9.08 -5.15 18.05
C SER A 67 8.45 -4.25 17.00
N ALA A 68 8.52 -2.93 17.18
CA ALA A 68 8.05 -1.97 16.20
C ALA A 68 8.75 -2.14 14.83
N ASN A 69 10.09 -2.23 14.81
CA ASN A 69 10.85 -2.41 13.58
C ASN A 69 10.46 -3.69 12.83
N VAL A 70 10.33 -4.82 13.52
CA VAL A 70 9.93 -6.10 12.88
C VAL A 70 8.56 -5.98 12.21
N VAL A 71 7.58 -5.34 12.87
CA VAL A 71 6.26 -5.11 12.27
C VAL A 71 6.35 -4.19 11.06
N THR A 72 7.08 -3.09 11.15
CA THR A 72 7.22 -2.16 10.03
C THR A 72 7.99 -2.77 8.87
N ASP A 73 9.04 -3.55 9.13
CA ASP A 73 9.83 -4.22 8.08
C ASP A 73 8.99 -5.32 7.39
N PHE A 74 8.19 -6.07 8.15
CA PHE A 74 7.22 -7.02 7.60
C PHE A 74 6.21 -6.34 6.68
N MET A 75 5.59 -5.24 7.12
CA MET A 75 4.60 -4.51 6.32
C MET A 75 5.25 -3.83 5.10
N GLY A 76 6.41 -3.19 5.28
CA GLY A 76 7.18 -2.55 4.22
C GLY A 76 7.59 -3.55 3.14
N THR A 77 8.04 -4.74 3.54
CA THR A 77 8.39 -5.84 2.64
C THR A 77 7.16 -6.37 1.90
N SER A 78 6.03 -6.54 2.59
CA SER A 78 4.78 -7.01 1.98
C SER A 78 4.31 -6.08 0.85
N PHE A 79 4.39 -4.76 1.06
CA PHE A 79 4.04 -3.78 0.03
C PHE A 79 5.06 -3.71 -1.10
N LEU A 80 6.37 -3.86 -0.82
CA LEU A 80 7.40 -3.93 -1.86
C LEU A 80 7.19 -5.14 -2.77
N LEU A 81 6.91 -6.29 -2.18
CA LEU A 81 6.65 -7.54 -2.88
C LEU A 81 5.35 -7.51 -3.69
N CYS A 82 4.42 -6.60 -3.36
CA CYS A 82 3.24 -6.35 -4.20
C CYS A 82 3.63 -5.80 -5.58
N LEU A 83 4.62 -4.90 -5.65
CA LEU A 83 5.13 -4.41 -6.93
C LEU A 83 5.79 -5.53 -7.74
N LEU A 84 6.58 -6.39 -7.09
CA LEU A 84 7.19 -7.56 -7.73
C LEU A 84 6.14 -8.57 -8.19
N GLY A 85 5.10 -8.80 -7.40
CA GLY A 85 3.96 -9.65 -7.73
C GLY A 85 3.23 -9.19 -8.98
N GLY A 86 2.98 -7.88 -9.10
CA GLY A 86 2.37 -7.29 -10.30
C GLY A 86 3.24 -7.47 -11.53
N PHE A 87 4.55 -7.23 -11.38
CA PHE A 87 5.52 -7.47 -12.46
C PHE A 87 5.52 -8.92 -12.94
N LEU A 88 5.50 -9.90 -12.03
CA LEU A 88 5.46 -11.33 -12.35
C LEU A 88 4.14 -11.74 -13.03
N ALA A 89 3.00 -11.19 -12.57
CA ALA A 89 1.70 -11.42 -13.17
C ALA A 89 1.62 -10.90 -14.60
N ASP A 90 2.13 -9.69 -14.85
CA ASP A 90 2.04 -9.03 -16.15
C ASP A 90 3.09 -9.54 -17.15
N THR A 91 4.20 -10.14 -16.69
CA THR A 91 5.29 -10.55 -17.59
C THR A 91 5.33 -12.06 -17.84
N PHE A 92 5.07 -12.89 -16.83
CA PHE A 92 5.35 -14.34 -16.91
C PHE A 92 4.16 -15.24 -16.60
N LEU A 93 3.49 -15.01 -15.47
CA LEU A 93 2.56 -16.00 -14.90
C LEU A 93 1.10 -15.79 -15.32
N GLY A 94 0.71 -14.55 -15.62
CA GLY A 94 -0.69 -14.15 -15.70
C GLY A 94 -1.33 -13.96 -14.32
N ARG A 95 -2.38 -13.14 -14.25
CA ARG A 95 -3.01 -12.73 -12.98
C ARG A 95 -3.55 -13.90 -12.17
N PHE A 96 -4.29 -14.82 -12.80
CA PHE A 96 -4.89 -15.97 -12.10
C PHE A 96 -3.86 -16.91 -11.46
N LYS A 97 -2.84 -17.33 -12.22
CA LYS A 97 -1.80 -18.22 -11.69
C LYS A 97 -1.02 -17.54 -10.56
N THR A 98 -0.76 -16.24 -10.70
CA THR A 98 -0.14 -15.44 -9.63
C THR A 98 -0.99 -15.49 -8.36
N ILE A 99 -2.29 -15.22 -8.43
CA ILE A 99 -3.17 -15.28 -7.26
C ILE A 99 -3.10 -16.67 -6.58
N VAL A 100 -3.23 -17.76 -7.34
CA VAL A 100 -3.25 -19.13 -6.77
C VAL A 100 -1.91 -19.49 -6.12
N ILE A 101 -0.77 -19.22 -6.80
CA ILE A 101 0.57 -19.55 -6.29
C ILE A 101 0.84 -18.75 -5.02
N PHE A 102 0.63 -17.44 -5.05
CA PHE A 102 0.96 -16.57 -3.93
C PHE A 102 -0.02 -16.72 -2.76
N ALA A 103 -1.30 -17.01 -3.00
CA ALA A 103 -2.24 -17.40 -1.93
C ALA A 103 -1.82 -18.71 -1.24
N SER A 104 -1.30 -19.68 -2.01
CA SER A 104 -0.78 -20.94 -1.45
C SER A 104 0.45 -20.69 -0.58
N ILE A 105 1.37 -19.82 -1.03
CA ILE A 105 2.53 -19.38 -0.23
C ILE A 105 2.06 -18.66 1.05
N GLN A 106 1.04 -17.80 0.98
CA GLN A 106 0.48 -17.13 2.16
C GLN A 106 -0.14 -18.14 3.15
N THR A 107 -0.81 -19.18 2.64
CA THR A 107 -1.38 -20.25 3.46
C THR A 107 -0.29 -21.03 4.19
N LEU A 108 0.83 -21.33 3.51
CA LEU A 108 1.99 -21.95 4.14
C LEU A 108 2.60 -21.05 5.21
N GLY A 109 2.76 -19.75 4.93
CA GLY A 109 3.30 -18.79 5.89
C GLY A 109 2.43 -18.62 7.14
N THR A 110 1.11 -18.50 6.98
CA THR A 110 0.16 -18.42 8.11
C THR A 110 0.09 -19.73 8.91
N SER A 111 0.22 -20.88 8.24
CA SER A 111 0.32 -22.18 8.91
C SER A 111 1.62 -22.32 9.72
N ALA A 112 2.74 -21.89 9.16
CA ALA A 112 4.03 -21.86 9.84
C ALA A 112 3.99 -20.93 11.06
N LEU A 113 3.33 -19.77 10.95
CA LEU A 113 3.13 -18.85 12.06
C LEU A 113 2.26 -19.47 13.16
N ALA A 114 1.14 -20.13 12.79
CA ALA A 114 0.30 -20.84 13.74
C ALA A 114 1.08 -21.95 14.49
N LEU A 115 1.91 -22.71 13.77
CA LEU A 115 2.76 -23.75 14.36
C LEU A 115 3.82 -23.16 15.30
N SER A 116 4.46 -22.06 14.90
CA SER A 116 5.44 -21.33 15.72
C SER A 116 4.83 -20.88 17.06
N THR A 117 3.58 -20.40 17.06
CA THR A 117 2.91 -20.01 18.30
C THR A 117 2.45 -21.17 19.18
N LYS A 118 2.24 -22.36 18.61
CA LYS A 118 1.74 -23.54 19.32
C LYS A 118 2.85 -24.36 19.97
N LEU A 119 3.99 -24.52 19.30
CA LEU A 119 5.09 -25.36 19.79
C LEU A 119 5.90 -24.64 20.89
N PRO A 120 5.99 -25.20 22.11
CA PRO A 120 6.73 -24.58 23.21
C PRO A 120 8.21 -24.38 22.91
N GLN A 121 8.82 -25.22 22.06
CA GLN A 121 10.22 -25.13 21.67
C GLN A 121 10.54 -23.90 20.81
N LEU A 122 9.52 -23.37 20.12
CA LEU A 122 9.65 -22.24 19.19
C LEU A 122 9.33 -20.88 19.82
N ARG A 123 9.12 -20.84 21.14
CA ARG A 123 8.90 -19.61 21.92
C ARG A 123 9.72 -19.62 23.22
N PRO A 124 10.10 -18.46 23.76
CA PRO A 124 10.75 -18.42 25.06
C PRO A 124 9.76 -18.86 26.17
N PRO A 125 10.27 -19.29 27.34
CA PRO A 125 9.41 -19.69 28.45
C PRO A 125 8.57 -18.51 28.95
N PRO A 126 7.32 -18.76 29.42
CA PRO A 126 6.45 -17.70 29.91
C PRO A 126 7.06 -17.01 31.14
N CYS A 127 6.89 -15.69 31.21
CA CYS A 127 7.47 -14.83 32.23
C CYS A 127 6.35 -14.04 32.94
N HIS A 128 6.39 -13.98 34.27
CA HIS A 128 5.37 -13.30 35.08
C HIS A 128 5.80 -11.93 35.63
N SER A 129 7.11 -11.62 35.57
CA SER A 129 7.65 -10.34 36.04
C SER A 129 8.62 -9.78 35.00
N SER A 130 8.36 -8.55 34.55
CA SER A 130 9.01 -7.89 33.43
C SER A 130 10.51 -7.60 33.60
N GLU A 131 11.11 -7.83 34.77
CA GLU A 131 12.49 -7.46 35.05
C GLU A 131 13.55 -8.49 34.63
N ASN A 132 13.20 -9.75 34.30
CA ASN A 132 14.19 -10.78 33.91
C ASN A 132 13.64 -11.84 32.93
N CYS A 133 12.92 -11.42 31.88
CA CYS A 133 12.43 -12.35 30.86
C CYS A 133 13.53 -12.66 29.83
N LYS A 134 13.68 -13.96 29.48
CA LYS A 134 14.62 -14.37 28.43
C LYS A 134 14.05 -13.99 27.07
N GLU A 135 14.81 -13.22 26.30
CA GLU A 135 14.50 -12.92 24.90
C GLU A 135 14.47 -14.19 24.04
N ALA A 136 13.71 -14.16 22.95
CA ALA A 136 13.64 -15.26 22.00
C ALA A 136 15.03 -15.56 21.39
N ASN A 137 15.36 -16.85 21.31
CA ASN A 137 16.64 -17.29 20.74
C ASN A 137 16.65 -17.14 19.20
N GLY A 138 17.83 -17.12 18.59
CA GLY A 138 18.01 -16.95 17.14
C GLY A 138 17.24 -17.96 16.29
N LEU A 139 17.09 -19.21 16.73
CA LEU A 139 16.27 -20.22 16.03
C LEU A 139 14.77 -19.84 16.06
N GLN A 140 14.27 -19.43 17.22
CA GLN A 140 12.86 -19.04 17.40
C GLN A 140 12.53 -17.83 16.53
N MET A 141 13.41 -16.84 16.52
CA MET A 141 13.31 -15.68 15.64
C MET A 141 13.45 -16.05 14.17
N GLY A 142 14.36 -16.95 13.80
CA GLY A 142 14.55 -17.41 12.42
C GLY A 142 13.28 -18.06 11.85
N VAL A 143 12.62 -18.93 12.61
CA VAL A 143 11.34 -19.55 12.22
C VAL A 143 10.23 -18.50 12.12
N LEU A 144 10.17 -17.56 13.06
CA LEU A 144 9.20 -16.46 13.01
C LEU A 144 9.39 -15.59 11.76
N TYR A 145 10.62 -15.17 11.46
CA TYR A 145 10.91 -14.38 10.25
C TYR A 145 10.61 -15.14 8.97
N LEU A 146 10.92 -16.43 8.91
CA LEU A 146 10.56 -17.27 7.77
C LEU A 146 9.03 -17.28 7.56
N ALA A 147 8.25 -17.46 8.62
CA ALA A 147 6.79 -17.42 8.54
C ALA A 147 6.27 -16.04 8.10
N LEU A 148 6.76 -14.96 8.71
CA LEU A 148 6.36 -13.59 8.37
C LEU A 148 6.72 -13.23 6.92
N TYR A 149 7.91 -13.58 6.44
CA TYR A 149 8.30 -13.27 5.07
C TYR A 149 7.61 -14.16 4.03
N LEU A 150 7.26 -15.41 4.36
CA LEU A 150 6.37 -16.21 3.50
C LEU A 150 4.99 -15.56 3.38
N ILE A 151 4.44 -15.05 4.48
CA ILE A 151 3.19 -14.28 4.46
C ILE A 151 3.36 -13.03 3.60
N ALA A 152 4.45 -12.27 3.78
CA ALA A 152 4.72 -11.06 3.01
C ALA A 152 4.82 -11.31 1.50
N ILE A 153 5.51 -12.39 1.09
CA ILE A 153 5.57 -12.84 -0.31
C ILE A 153 4.17 -13.15 -0.83
N GLY A 154 3.42 -13.98 -0.11
CA GLY A 154 2.08 -14.40 -0.51
C GLY A 154 1.08 -13.24 -0.62
N THR A 155 1.05 -12.36 0.40
CA THR A 155 0.25 -11.14 0.41
C THR A 155 0.61 -10.22 -0.76
N GLY A 156 1.89 -10.02 -1.04
CA GLY A 156 2.36 -9.18 -2.14
C GLY A 156 1.81 -9.63 -3.50
N GLY A 157 2.06 -10.89 -3.89
CA GLY A 157 1.62 -11.40 -5.20
C GLY A 157 0.11 -11.52 -5.36
N LEU A 158 -0.61 -11.81 -4.28
CA LEU A 158 -2.07 -11.87 -4.28
C LEU A 158 -2.66 -10.46 -4.49
N LYS A 159 -2.25 -9.50 -3.66
CA LYS A 159 -2.79 -8.14 -3.63
C LYS A 159 -2.57 -7.39 -4.95
N SER A 160 -1.48 -7.65 -5.65
CA SER A 160 -1.17 -7.01 -6.92
C SER A 160 -2.11 -7.44 -8.06
N SER A 161 -2.70 -8.63 -7.97
CA SER A 161 -3.35 -9.30 -9.09
C SER A 161 -4.87 -9.48 -8.92
N VAL A 162 -5.35 -9.57 -7.68
CA VAL A 162 -6.75 -9.89 -7.35
C VAL A 162 -7.75 -8.85 -7.86
N SER A 163 -7.47 -7.56 -7.66
CA SER A 163 -8.35 -6.48 -8.12
C SER A 163 -8.44 -6.44 -9.64
N GLY A 164 -7.29 -6.54 -10.33
CA GLY A 164 -7.23 -6.60 -11.79
C GLY A 164 -7.96 -7.82 -12.36
N PHE A 165 -7.76 -8.99 -11.75
CA PHE A 165 -8.46 -10.21 -12.18
C PHE A 165 -9.97 -10.13 -11.94
N GLY A 166 -10.42 -9.44 -10.88
CA GLY A 166 -11.82 -9.14 -10.64
C GLY A 166 -12.44 -8.28 -11.73
N THR A 167 -11.74 -7.21 -12.15
CA THR A 167 -12.20 -6.36 -13.27
C THR A 167 -12.18 -7.07 -14.61
N ASP A 168 -11.28 -8.03 -14.80
CA ASP A 168 -11.18 -8.78 -16.05
C ASP A 168 -12.44 -9.60 -16.37
N GLN A 169 -13.32 -9.78 -15.38
CA GLN A 169 -14.59 -10.48 -15.56
C GLN A 169 -15.65 -9.64 -16.27
N PHE A 170 -15.41 -8.35 -16.48
CA PHE A 170 -16.33 -7.41 -17.13
C PHE A 170 -15.69 -6.78 -18.38
N ASP A 171 -16.47 -6.62 -19.44
CA ASP A 171 -16.09 -5.99 -20.70
C ASP A 171 -16.41 -4.49 -20.67
N GLU A 172 -15.36 -3.65 -20.72
CA GLU A 172 -15.48 -2.19 -20.69
C GLU A 172 -16.21 -1.61 -21.91
N LYS A 173 -16.25 -2.34 -23.04
CA LYS A 173 -16.90 -1.87 -24.27
C LYS A 173 -18.42 -2.00 -24.21
N ASN A 174 -18.95 -2.77 -23.27
CA ASN A 174 -20.38 -2.94 -23.07
C ASN A 174 -20.85 -2.09 -21.89
N GLU A 175 -21.76 -1.15 -22.12
CA GLU A 175 -22.28 -0.26 -21.08
C GLU A 175 -22.95 -1.02 -19.91
N GLN A 176 -23.57 -2.18 -20.17
CA GLN A 176 -24.15 -3.02 -19.10
C GLN A 176 -23.07 -3.63 -18.21
N GLU A 177 -22.06 -4.28 -18.78
CA GLU A 177 -20.98 -4.89 -18.00
C GLU A 177 -20.09 -3.83 -17.33
N LYS A 178 -19.90 -2.67 -17.96
CA LYS A 178 -19.21 -1.51 -17.37
C LYS A 178 -19.92 -0.97 -16.12
N THR A 179 -21.26 -0.92 -16.13
CA THR A 179 -22.03 -0.55 -14.93
C THR A 179 -21.89 -1.60 -13.83
N GLN A 180 -21.89 -2.89 -14.19
CA GLN A 180 -21.64 -3.98 -13.25
C GLN A 180 -20.22 -3.97 -12.68
N MET A 181 -19.23 -3.55 -13.45
CA MET A 181 -17.85 -3.37 -13.00
C MET A 181 -17.74 -2.27 -11.93
N ALA A 182 -18.44 -1.15 -12.11
CA ALA A 182 -18.50 -0.10 -11.07
C ALA A 182 -19.16 -0.63 -9.79
N TYR A 183 -20.24 -1.40 -9.92
CA TYR A 183 -20.89 -2.07 -8.79
C TYR A 183 -19.96 -3.09 -8.10
N PHE A 184 -19.13 -3.82 -8.86
CA PHE A 184 -18.11 -4.72 -8.33
C PHE A 184 -17.11 -3.99 -7.44
N PHE A 185 -16.57 -2.86 -7.91
CA PHE A 185 -15.64 -2.06 -7.11
C PHE A 185 -16.26 -1.57 -5.80
N ASN A 186 -17.49 -1.07 -5.83
CA ASN A 186 -18.18 -0.66 -4.60
C ASN A 186 -18.30 -1.83 -3.61
N ARG A 187 -18.62 -3.03 -4.11
CA ARG A 187 -18.70 -4.23 -3.26
C ARG A 187 -17.33 -4.71 -2.78
N PHE A 188 -16.30 -4.58 -3.60
CA PHE A 188 -14.91 -4.88 -3.26
C PHE A 188 -14.44 -4.02 -2.07
N PHE A 189 -14.68 -2.70 -2.11
CA PHE A 189 -14.38 -1.81 -0.99
C PHE A 189 -15.15 -2.14 0.28
N PHE A 190 -16.44 -2.47 0.16
CA PHE A 190 -17.24 -2.91 1.30
C PHE A 190 -16.64 -4.15 1.99
N PHE A 191 -16.22 -5.14 1.21
CA PHE A 191 -15.65 -6.38 1.74
C PHE A 191 -14.24 -6.19 2.33
N ILE A 192 -13.42 -5.31 1.76
CA ILE A 192 -12.15 -4.88 2.37
C ILE A 192 -12.39 -4.26 3.76
N SER A 193 -13.37 -3.37 3.84
CA SER A 193 -13.71 -2.67 5.08
C SER A 193 -14.23 -3.64 6.14
N LEU A 194 -15.13 -4.56 5.74
CA LEU A 194 -15.65 -5.61 6.61
C LEU A 194 -14.54 -6.55 7.10
N GLY A 195 -13.66 -7.01 6.21
CA GLY A 195 -12.53 -7.87 6.56
C GLY A 195 -11.57 -7.19 7.54
N THR A 196 -11.30 -5.90 7.35
CA THR A 196 -10.45 -5.10 8.24
C THR A 196 -11.10 -4.88 9.61
N LEU A 197 -12.40 -4.59 9.66
CA LEU A 197 -13.13 -4.47 10.93
C LEU A 197 -13.12 -5.80 11.70
N MET A 198 -13.42 -6.92 11.03
CA MET A 198 -13.36 -8.26 11.64
C MET A 198 -11.95 -8.60 12.12
N ALA A 199 -10.93 -8.21 11.36
CA ALA A 199 -9.54 -8.39 11.73
C ALA A 199 -9.20 -7.65 13.02
N CYS A 200 -9.48 -6.34 13.07
CA CYS A 200 -9.10 -5.49 14.20
C CYS A 200 -9.92 -5.79 15.47
N THR A 201 -11.09 -6.44 15.37
CA THR A 201 -11.97 -6.71 16.51
C THR A 201 -11.99 -8.19 16.88
N VAL A 202 -12.70 -9.00 16.09
CA VAL A 202 -12.93 -10.42 16.36
C VAL A 202 -11.64 -11.21 16.35
N LEU A 203 -10.79 -11.02 15.33
CA LEU A 203 -9.57 -11.80 15.20
C LEU A 203 -8.53 -11.41 16.26
N VAL A 204 -8.35 -10.12 16.54
CA VAL A 204 -7.50 -9.67 17.66
C VAL A 204 -8.01 -10.21 19.00
N TYR A 205 -9.32 -10.23 19.23
CA TYR A 205 -9.90 -10.83 20.43
C TYR A 205 -9.55 -12.32 20.56
N ILE A 206 -9.67 -13.09 19.47
CA ILE A 206 -9.27 -14.51 19.48
C ILE A 206 -7.77 -14.66 19.75
N GLN A 207 -6.93 -13.76 19.21
CA GLN A 207 -5.48 -13.81 19.43
C GLN A 207 -5.10 -13.62 20.90
N ASP A 208 -5.70 -12.64 21.57
CA ASP A 208 -5.33 -12.23 22.92
C ASP A 208 -6.03 -13.05 24.01
N GLU A 209 -7.31 -13.41 23.85
CA GLU A 209 -8.11 -14.08 24.89
C GLU A 209 -8.22 -15.60 24.71
N VAL A 210 -8.27 -16.11 23.47
CA VAL A 210 -8.40 -17.57 23.20
C VAL A 210 -7.04 -18.20 22.95
N GLY A 211 -6.20 -17.54 22.15
CA GLY A 211 -4.85 -17.94 21.84
C GLY A 211 -4.47 -17.70 20.38
N ARG A 212 -3.24 -17.21 20.19
CA ARG A 212 -2.70 -16.85 18.88
C ARG A 212 -2.65 -18.01 17.87
N SER A 213 -2.43 -19.24 18.32
CA SER A 213 -2.44 -20.42 17.44
C SER A 213 -3.80 -20.66 16.78
N TRP A 214 -4.89 -20.40 17.50
CA TRP A 214 -6.25 -20.53 16.96
C TRP A 214 -6.54 -19.45 15.94
N ALA A 215 -6.22 -18.19 16.24
CA ALA A 215 -6.42 -17.08 15.32
C ALA A 215 -5.65 -17.27 14.00
N TYR A 216 -4.35 -17.61 14.07
CA TYR A 216 -3.53 -17.83 12.88
C TYR A 216 -3.94 -19.11 12.13
N GLY A 217 -4.40 -20.14 12.86
CA GLY A 217 -5.01 -21.34 12.27
C GLY A 217 -6.28 -21.04 11.48
N ILE A 218 -7.18 -20.20 12.01
CA ILE A 218 -8.38 -19.72 11.32
C ILE A 218 -8.00 -18.96 10.05
N CYS A 219 -6.97 -18.10 10.11
CA CYS A 219 -6.46 -17.40 8.92
C CYS A 219 -5.98 -18.40 7.84
N SER A 220 -5.22 -19.43 8.22
CA SER A 220 -4.74 -20.46 7.30
C SER A 220 -5.88 -21.26 6.67
N VAL A 221 -6.81 -21.79 7.49
CA VAL A 221 -7.95 -22.58 6.99
C VAL A 221 -8.85 -21.74 6.08
N SER A 222 -9.15 -20.49 6.47
CA SER A 222 -9.98 -19.60 5.66
C SER A 222 -9.34 -19.27 4.31
N MET A 223 -8.03 -19.03 4.26
CA MET A 223 -7.29 -18.80 3.02
C MET A 223 -7.29 -20.05 2.15
N PHE A 224 -7.05 -21.23 2.73
CA PHE A 224 -7.11 -22.50 2.00
C PHE A 224 -8.49 -22.73 1.38
N THR A 225 -9.57 -22.51 2.13
CA THR A 225 -10.93 -22.59 1.62
C THR A 225 -11.17 -21.58 0.49
N ALA A 226 -10.67 -20.34 0.63
CA ALA A 226 -10.79 -19.33 -0.42
C ALA A 226 -10.07 -19.73 -1.72
N ILE A 227 -8.92 -20.40 -1.63
CA ILE A 227 -8.21 -20.95 -2.79
C ILE A 227 -9.07 -22.02 -3.48
N LEU A 228 -9.71 -22.92 -2.73
CA LEU A 228 -10.59 -23.95 -3.31
C LEU A 228 -11.79 -23.32 -4.02
N VAL A 229 -12.39 -22.28 -3.44
CA VAL A 229 -13.49 -21.51 -4.04
C VAL A 229 -13.02 -20.82 -5.33
N LEU A 230 -11.82 -20.22 -5.32
CA LEU A 230 -11.24 -19.61 -6.50
C LEU A 230 -11.02 -20.66 -7.60
N LEU A 231 -10.43 -21.81 -7.28
CA LEU A 231 -10.19 -22.91 -8.23
C LEU A 231 -11.48 -23.51 -8.78
N TYR A 232 -12.55 -23.58 -7.99
CA TYR A 232 -13.86 -24.02 -8.48
C TYR A 232 -14.38 -23.15 -9.63
N GLY A 233 -14.11 -21.83 -9.58
CA GLY A 233 -14.49 -20.88 -10.62
C GLY A 233 -13.69 -20.94 -11.93
N THR A 234 -12.60 -21.73 -12.00
CA THR A 234 -11.64 -21.74 -13.13
C THR A 234 -12.30 -21.79 -14.51
N LYS A 235 -13.33 -22.63 -14.69
CA LYS A 235 -14.01 -22.79 -15.98
C LYS A 235 -14.87 -21.59 -16.39
N ARG A 236 -15.21 -20.70 -15.46
CA ARG A 236 -16.09 -19.55 -15.66
C ARG A 236 -15.35 -18.21 -15.75
N TYR A 237 -14.05 -18.16 -15.47
CA TYR A 237 -13.29 -16.91 -15.54
C TYR A 237 -12.93 -16.50 -16.97
N ARG A 238 -12.80 -15.19 -17.16
CA ARG A 238 -12.13 -14.57 -18.31
C ARG A 238 -10.68 -14.29 -17.95
N TYR A 239 -9.76 -14.66 -18.86
CA TYR A 239 -8.33 -14.46 -18.71
C TYR A 239 -7.87 -13.43 -19.74
N LYS A 240 -7.51 -12.21 -19.30
CA LYS A 240 -6.93 -11.23 -20.21
C LYS A 240 -5.48 -11.56 -20.52
N LYS A 241 -5.06 -11.30 -21.77
CA LYS A 241 -3.65 -11.40 -22.16
C LYS A 241 -2.87 -10.26 -21.53
N SER A 242 -1.73 -10.56 -20.92
CA SER A 242 -0.87 -9.55 -20.30
C SER A 242 -0.27 -8.63 -21.36
N GLN A 243 -0.35 -7.30 -21.16
CA GLN A 243 0.15 -6.29 -22.12
C GLN A 243 1.65 -5.95 -21.93
N GLY A 244 2.41 -6.81 -21.23
CA GLY A 244 3.79 -6.54 -20.86
C GLY A 244 3.92 -5.53 -19.72
N SER A 245 5.10 -5.45 -19.10
CA SER A 245 5.31 -4.59 -17.93
C SER A 245 5.78 -3.17 -18.31
N PRO A 246 5.08 -2.11 -17.86
CA PRO A 246 5.53 -0.73 -18.03
C PRO A 246 6.92 -0.44 -17.42
N ILE A 247 7.36 -1.24 -16.44
CA ILE A 247 8.70 -1.12 -15.85
C ILE A 247 9.78 -1.38 -16.90
N VAL A 248 9.56 -2.38 -17.77
CA VAL A 248 10.50 -2.71 -18.85
C VAL A 248 10.61 -1.55 -19.84
N GLN A 249 9.50 -0.87 -20.13
CA GLN A 249 9.50 0.31 -20.98
C GLN A 249 10.31 1.48 -20.36
N ILE A 250 10.15 1.74 -19.07
CA ILE A 250 10.94 2.77 -18.36
C ILE A 250 12.44 2.43 -18.45
N LEU A 251 12.81 1.18 -18.18
CA LEU A 251 14.20 0.72 -18.25
C LEU A 251 14.76 0.83 -19.67
N GLN A 252 13.98 0.50 -20.70
CA GLN A 252 14.38 0.64 -22.10
C GLN A 252 14.71 2.09 -22.46
N VAL A 253 13.86 3.05 -22.06
CA VAL A 253 14.10 4.48 -22.30
C VAL A 253 15.34 4.97 -21.55
N ILE A 254 15.50 4.59 -20.27
CA ILE A 254 16.66 4.99 -19.47
C ILE A 254 17.96 4.42 -20.09
N VAL A 255 17.97 3.13 -20.43
CA VAL A 255 19.15 2.47 -21.05
C VAL A 255 19.46 3.08 -22.41
N GLY A 256 18.45 3.31 -23.25
CA GLY A 256 18.62 3.97 -24.55
C GLY A 256 19.20 5.38 -24.43
N ALA A 257 18.70 6.18 -23.47
CA ALA A 257 19.20 7.52 -23.20
C ALA A 257 20.65 7.51 -22.69
N ILE A 258 21.02 6.55 -21.84
CA ILE A 258 22.40 6.38 -21.34
C ILE A 258 23.35 5.99 -22.48
N LYS A 259 22.97 5.01 -23.32
CA LYS A 259 23.79 4.58 -24.48
C LYS A 259 24.05 5.74 -25.43
N LYS A 260 23.05 6.59 -25.67
CA LYS A 260 23.12 7.73 -26.59
C LYS A 260 23.51 9.04 -25.89
N ARG A 261 24.00 8.99 -24.64
CA ARG A 261 24.29 10.19 -23.84
C ARG A 261 25.29 11.14 -24.49
N ARG A 262 26.21 10.62 -25.32
CA ARG A 262 27.24 11.40 -26.04
C ARG A 262 26.74 12.04 -27.36
N MET A 263 25.56 11.70 -27.83
CA MET A 263 25.00 12.26 -29.06
C MET A 263 24.37 13.64 -28.80
N ASN A 264 24.43 14.51 -29.81
CA ASN A 264 23.79 15.83 -29.77
C ASN A 264 22.30 15.70 -30.08
N LEU A 265 21.46 16.44 -29.36
CA LEU A 265 20.03 16.45 -29.62
C LEU A 265 19.77 17.23 -30.93
N PRO A 266 18.96 16.70 -31.87
CA PRO A 266 18.52 17.48 -33.01
C PRO A 266 17.73 18.73 -32.57
N TYR A 267 17.81 19.80 -33.36
CA TYR A 267 17.09 21.05 -33.11
C TYR A 267 15.58 20.92 -33.34
N ASP A 268 15.18 20.06 -34.28
CA ASP A 268 13.77 19.78 -34.59
C ASP A 268 13.32 18.47 -33.94
N SER A 269 12.22 18.52 -33.19
CA SER A 269 11.57 17.34 -32.61
C SER A 269 11.07 16.35 -33.66
N GLY A 270 10.80 16.80 -34.89
CA GLY A 270 10.40 15.94 -36.00
C GLY A 270 11.47 14.95 -36.48
N LEU A 271 12.73 15.17 -36.09
CA LEU A 271 13.86 14.27 -36.41
C LEU A 271 14.02 13.12 -35.42
N LEU A 272 13.29 13.15 -34.31
CA LEU A 272 13.27 12.07 -33.32
C LEU A 272 12.37 10.94 -33.80
N TYR A 273 12.75 9.70 -33.47
CA TYR A 273 12.04 8.54 -33.96
C TYR A 273 10.61 8.48 -33.43
N GLU A 274 9.64 8.46 -34.34
CA GLU A 274 8.22 8.29 -34.03
C GLU A 274 7.56 7.33 -35.04
N ASN A 275 6.82 6.35 -34.54
CA ASN A 275 6.08 5.37 -35.35
C ASN A 275 4.69 5.08 -34.76
N THR A 276 4.28 5.87 -33.76
CA THR A 276 2.97 5.74 -33.12
C THR A 276 1.93 6.49 -33.97
N PRO A 277 0.73 5.93 -34.23
CA PRO A 277 -0.31 6.61 -35.01
C PRO A 277 -0.72 7.94 -34.35
N GLU A 278 -1.04 8.94 -35.17
CA GLU A 278 -1.23 10.35 -34.74
C GLU A 278 -2.20 10.52 -33.57
N GLY A 279 -3.33 9.78 -33.57
CA GLY A 279 -4.32 9.82 -32.49
C GLY A 279 -3.85 9.29 -31.12
N SER A 280 -2.65 8.70 -31.06
CA SER A 280 -2.02 8.19 -29.83
C SER A 280 -0.68 8.84 -29.48
N ARG A 281 -0.23 9.84 -30.25
CA ARG A 281 1.01 10.58 -29.96
C ARG A 281 0.82 11.48 -28.74
N ILE A 282 1.86 11.57 -27.91
CA ILE A 282 1.93 12.51 -26.80
C ILE A 282 2.79 13.69 -27.24
N HIS A 283 2.34 14.92 -26.96
CA HIS A 283 3.09 16.12 -27.31
C HIS A 283 4.46 16.15 -26.65
N HIS A 284 5.47 16.56 -27.42
CA HIS A 284 6.84 16.70 -26.96
C HIS A 284 6.96 17.78 -25.88
N THR A 285 7.80 17.53 -24.87
CA THR A 285 8.08 18.49 -23.81
C THR A 285 9.57 18.75 -23.61
N ASP A 286 9.93 20.03 -23.39
CA ASP A 286 11.33 20.47 -23.25
C ASP A 286 12.00 20.07 -21.92
N GLN A 287 11.28 19.43 -21.00
CA GLN A 287 11.83 18.99 -19.72
C GLN A 287 12.49 17.61 -19.85
N PHE A 288 13.55 17.38 -19.09
CA PHE A 288 14.31 16.12 -19.11
C PHE A 288 14.83 15.75 -20.52
N ARG A 289 15.37 16.73 -21.28
CA ARG A 289 15.90 16.53 -22.65
C ARG A 289 16.97 15.44 -22.77
N CYS A 290 17.58 15.04 -21.66
CA CYS A 290 18.50 13.91 -21.65
C CYS A 290 17.82 12.59 -22.06
N LEU A 291 16.51 12.42 -21.79
CA LEU A 291 15.75 11.22 -22.15
C LEU A 291 15.38 11.18 -23.63
N ASP A 292 15.27 12.34 -24.28
CA ASP A 292 15.02 12.43 -25.73
C ASP A 292 16.12 11.79 -26.55
N LYS A 293 17.32 11.66 -25.97
CA LYS A 293 18.43 10.93 -26.58
C LYS A 293 18.10 9.46 -26.88
N ALA A 294 17.16 8.85 -26.15
CA ALA A 294 16.71 7.49 -26.43
C ALA A 294 15.96 7.35 -27.75
N ALA A 295 15.42 8.46 -28.29
CA ALA A 295 14.70 8.52 -29.56
C ALA A 295 15.55 9.00 -30.74
N ILE A 296 16.86 9.27 -30.54
CA ILE A 296 17.78 9.63 -31.63
C ILE A 296 18.06 8.38 -32.47
N VAL A 297 17.88 8.49 -33.78
CA VAL A 297 18.24 7.42 -34.74
C VAL A 297 19.77 7.43 -34.95
N ALA A 298 20.44 6.31 -34.70
CA ALA A 298 21.87 6.12 -34.89
C ALA A 298 22.18 4.95 -35.83
N GLU A 299 23.39 4.95 -36.43
CA GLU A 299 23.87 3.82 -37.24
C GLU A 299 23.94 2.53 -36.40
N GLY A 300 23.31 1.46 -36.90
CA GLY A 300 23.19 0.16 -36.20
C GLY A 300 21.90 -0.03 -35.40
N ASP A 301 20.99 0.96 -35.35
CA ASP A 301 19.66 0.80 -34.74
C ASP A 301 18.68 -0.02 -35.59
N PHE A 302 19.00 -0.24 -36.87
CA PHE A 302 18.25 -1.07 -37.79
C PHE A 302 19.09 -2.29 -38.19
N ASP A 303 18.55 -3.49 -38.04
CA ASP A 303 19.18 -4.70 -38.57
C ASP A 303 19.18 -4.66 -40.09
N LYS A 304 20.37 -4.83 -40.69
CA LYS A 304 20.60 -4.74 -42.15
C LYS A 304 19.73 -5.71 -42.98
N ASN A 305 19.16 -6.75 -42.37
CA ASN A 305 18.41 -7.81 -43.06
C ASN A 305 16.88 -7.79 -42.78
N SER A 306 16.37 -6.91 -41.92
CA SER A 306 14.94 -6.86 -41.60
C SER A 306 14.54 -5.49 -41.07
N SER A 307 13.84 -4.71 -41.89
CA SER A 307 13.36 -3.35 -41.55
C SER A 307 12.37 -3.29 -40.37
N ASN A 308 11.90 -4.44 -39.85
CA ASN A 308 10.82 -4.51 -38.86
C ASN A 308 11.20 -5.09 -37.48
N ILE A 309 12.36 -5.75 -37.31
CA ILE A 309 12.76 -6.28 -36.00
C ILE A 309 13.72 -5.29 -35.36
N ARG A 310 13.23 -4.60 -34.32
CA ARG A 310 13.94 -3.50 -33.69
C ARG A 310 14.24 -3.82 -32.25
N ASN A 311 15.49 -3.60 -31.81
CA ASN A 311 15.84 -3.77 -30.41
C ASN A 311 15.31 -2.59 -29.56
N PRO A 312 14.28 -2.80 -28.71
CA PRO A 312 13.68 -1.71 -27.94
C PRO A 312 14.65 -1.11 -26.89
N TRP A 313 15.76 -1.79 -26.59
CA TRP A 313 16.81 -1.36 -25.67
C TRP A 313 17.84 -0.41 -26.30
N ASN A 314 17.80 -0.20 -27.62
CA ASN A 314 18.69 0.71 -28.34
C ASN A 314 17.93 1.95 -28.85
N LEU A 315 16.69 1.79 -29.32
CA LEU A 315 15.93 2.89 -29.90
C LEU A 315 14.45 2.84 -29.48
N CYS A 316 13.99 3.92 -28.85
CA CYS A 316 12.63 4.10 -28.36
C CYS A 316 11.87 5.15 -29.20
N THR A 317 10.53 5.08 -29.23
CA THR A 317 9.70 6.16 -29.81
C THR A 317 9.68 7.38 -28.89
N LEU A 318 9.55 8.57 -29.48
CA LEU A 318 9.36 9.82 -28.75
C LEU A 318 8.14 9.74 -27.80
N THR A 319 7.03 9.16 -28.25
CA THR A 319 5.87 8.91 -27.40
C THR A 319 6.23 8.11 -26.14
N ARG A 320 7.02 7.02 -26.25
CA ARG A 320 7.47 6.25 -25.07
C ARG A 320 8.39 7.05 -24.15
N VAL A 321 9.22 7.93 -24.70
CA VAL A 321 10.07 8.83 -23.91
C VAL A 321 9.22 9.82 -23.12
N GLU A 322 8.22 10.43 -23.76
CA GLU A 322 7.29 11.36 -23.10
C GLU A 322 6.46 10.66 -22.01
N GLU A 323 6.04 9.41 -22.22
CA GLU A 323 5.38 8.61 -21.18
C GLU A 323 6.26 8.46 -19.93
N VAL A 324 7.57 8.25 -20.09
CA VAL A 324 8.52 8.16 -18.98
C VAL A 324 8.76 9.52 -18.32
N LYS A 325 8.86 10.61 -19.11
CA LYS A 325 8.94 11.98 -18.56
C LYS A 325 7.72 12.30 -17.69
N MET A 326 6.52 11.91 -18.12
CA MET A 326 5.30 12.08 -17.34
C MET A 326 5.39 11.35 -16.00
N MET A 327 5.93 10.13 -15.95
CA MET A 327 6.17 9.41 -14.69
C MET A 327 7.15 10.13 -13.76
N ILE A 328 8.26 10.65 -14.31
CA ILE A 328 9.27 11.36 -13.52
C ILE A 328 8.69 12.62 -12.87
N ARG A 329 7.78 13.33 -13.55
CA ARG A 329 7.08 14.49 -12.98
C ARG A 329 6.24 14.17 -11.74
N LEU A 330 5.82 12.92 -11.56
CA LEU A 330 5.04 12.50 -10.40
C LEU A 330 5.92 12.23 -9.17
N LEU A 331 7.24 12.03 -9.36
CA LEU A 331 8.17 11.63 -8.30
C LEU A 331 8.29 12.62 -7.14
N PRO A 332 8.25 13.95 -7.34
CA PRO A 332 8.33 14.88 -6.20
C PRO A 332 7.14 14.77 -5.26
N ILE A 333 5.91 14.71 -5.81
CA ILE A 333 4.70 14.49 -5.01
C ILE A 333 4.76 13.11 -4.36
N TRP A 334 5.11 12.08 -5.12
CA TRP A 334 5.34 10.72 -4.60
C TRP A 334 6.26 10.69 -3.38
N ALA A 335 7.41 11.36 -3.45
CA ALA A 335 8.39 11.39 -2.36
C ALA A 335 7.81 12.03 -1.08
N THR A 336 7.12 13.16 -1.21
CA THR A 336 6.53 13.86 -0.06
C THR A 336 5.41 13.07 0.62
N THR A 337 4.80 12.11 -0.08
CA THR A 337 3.75 11.28 0.52
C THR A 337 4.26 10.07 1.31
N ILE A 338 5.56 9.75 1.22
CA ILE A 338 6.19 8.65 1.97
C ILE A 338 6.04 8.87 3.49
N LEU A 339 6.22 10.11 3.96
CA LEU A 339 6.16 10.43 5.39
C LEU A 339 4.77 10.25 6.01
N PHE A 340 3.69 10.33 5.22
CA PHE A 340 2.37 9.98 5.73
C PHE A 340 2.34 8.52 6.21
N TRP A 341 2.85 7.60 5.40
CA TRP A 341 2.88 6.18 5.72
C TRP A 341 3.82 5.85 6.89
N THR A 342 4.82 6.71 7.14
CA THR A 342 5.63 6.65 8.37
C THR A 342 4.79 6.97 9.61
N THR A 343 3.86 7.93 9.55
CA THR A 343 2.93 8.21 10.66
C THR A 343 1.89 7.11 10.85
N TYR A 344 1.37 6.56 9.75
CA TYR A 344 0.51 5.39 9.75
C TYR A 344 1.16 4.22 10.51
N ALA A 345 2.46 3.98 10.26
CA ALA A 345 3.19 2.89 10.91
C ALA A 345 3.14 2.96 12.44
N GLN A 346 3.11 4.17 13.02
CA GLN A 346 3.05 4.35 14.48
C GLN A 346 1.70 3.93 15.09
N MET A 347 0.63 3.99 14.29
CA MET A 347 -0.71 3.60 14.73
C MET A 347 -0.80 2.08 14.96
N ILE A 348 -0.05 1.28 14.21
CA ILE A 348 -0.03 -0.19 14.34
C ILE A 348 1.09 -0.73 15.24
N THR A 349 2.06 0.11 15.63
CA THR A 349 3.19 -0.27 16.49
C THR A 349 3.12 0.41 17.86
N PHE A 350 3.80 1.55 18.04
CA PHE A 350 3.93 2.21 19.34
C PHE A 350 2.58 2.60 19.95
N SER A 351 1.58 2.96 19.14
CA SER A 351 0.24 3.27 19.67
C SER A 351 -0.43 2.05 20.30
N VAL A 352 -0.20 0.85 19.75
CA VAL A 352 -0.68 -0.42 20.32
C VAL A 352 0.12 -0.80 21.56
N GLU A 353 1.43 -0.51 21.59
CA GLU A 353 2.25 -0.70 22.79
C GLU A 353 1.88 0.27 23.91
N GLN A 354 1.57 1.54 23.61
CA GLN A 354 1.02 2.49 24.58
C GLN A 354 -0.28 1.92 25.17
N ALA A 355 -1.18 1.45 24.30
CA ALA A 355 -2.44 0.87 24.71
C ALA A 355 -2.28 -0.35 25.63
N SER A 356 -1.26 -1.17 25.43
CA SER A 356 -1.03 -2.37 26.25
C SER A 356 -0.78 -2.04 27.72
N THR A 357 -0.12 -0.90 27.99
CA THR A 357 0.21 -0.39 29.34
C THR A 357 -0.92 0.35 30.06
N MET A 358 -2.03 0.63 29.37
CA MET A 358 -3.10 1.51 29.88
C MET A 358 -4.31 0.72 30.36
N HIS A 359 -5.19 1.38 31.14
CA HIS A 359 -6.45 0.80 31.58
C HIS A 359 -7.45 0.69 30.42
N ARG A 360 -7.79 -0.55 30.05
CA ARG A 360 -8.62 -0.92 28.89
C ARG A 360 -9.96 -1.59 29.25
N THR A 361 -10.36 -1.56 30.52
CA THR A 361 -11.61 -2.20 30.97
C THR A 361 -12.80 -1.27 30.79
N VAL A 362 -13.84 -1.75 30.12
CA VAL A 362 -15.11 -1.04 29.88
C VAL A 362 -16.24 -1.96 30.29
N ALA A 363 -17.08 -1.53 31.24
CA ALA A 363 -18.24 -2.30 31.72
C ALA A 363 -17.92 -3.77 32.08
N GLY A 364 -16.75 -4.02 32.69
CA GLY A 364 -16.28 -5.36 33.07
C GLY A 364 -15.56 -6.15 31.98
N PHE A 365 -15.51 -5.65 30.74
CA PHE A 365 -14.79 -6.28 29.63
C PHE A 365 -13.44 -5.61 29.37
N LYS A 366 -12.35 -6.39 29.36
CA LYS A 366 -11.00 -5.88 29.04
C LYS A 366 -10.78 -5.92 27.54
N ILE A 367 -10.71 -4.75 26.91
CA ILE A 367 -10.51 -4.65 25.46
C ILE A 367 -9.05 -5.00 25.11
N PRO A 368 -8.78 -5.91 24.16
CA PRO A 368 -7.42 -6.19 23.66
C PRO A 368 -6.73 -4.93 23.12
N ALA A 369 -5.40 -4.82 23.28
CA ALA A 369 -4.70 -3.57 22.95
C ALA A 369 -4.74 -3.28 21.44
N GLY A 370 -4.56 -4.32 20.61
CA GLY A 370 -4.66 -4.21 19.16
C GLY A 370 -6.04 -3.76 18.66
N CYS A 371 -7.11 -3.97 19.44
CA CYS A 371 -8.47 -3.60 19.05
C CYS A 371 -8.67 -2.09 18.91
N LEU A 372 -7.81 -1.25 19.50
CA LEU A 372 -7.94 0.20 19.34
C LEU A 372 -7.74 0.69 17.91
N THR A 373 -7.07 -0.12 17.08
CA THR A 373 -7.00 0.15 15.64
C THR A 373 -8.38 0.19 14.97
N VAL A 374 -9.44 -0.30 15.63
CA VAL A 374 -10.82 -0.10 15.17
C VAL A 374 -11.19 1.39 15.08
N PHE A 375 -10.72 2.25 15.99
CA PHE A 375 -11.02 3.68 15.94
C PHE A 375 -10.39 4.35 14.72
N PHE A 376 -9.23 3.86 14.32
CA PHE A 376 -8.56 4.28 13.10
C PHE A 376 -9.39 3.91 11.85
N VAL A 377 -9.84 2.65 11.76
CA VAL A 377 -10.69 2.17 10.67
C VAL A 377 -12.03 2.89 10.63
N LEU A 378 -12.66 3.12 11.79
CA LEU A 378 -13.91 3.88 11.90
C LEU A 378 -13.73 5.32 11.44
N ALA A 379 -12.61 5.96 11.77
CA ALA A 379 -12.32 7.32 11.30
C ALA A 379 -12.22 7.37 9.77
N ILE A 380 -11.60 6.37 9.12
CA ILE A 380 -11.58 6.25 7.66
C ILE A 380 -13.00 6.18 7.10
N LEU A 381 -13.82 5.25 7.60
CA LEU A 381 -15.19 5.02 7.12
C LEU A 381 -16.08 6.25 7.32
N LEU A 382 -16.01 6.88 8.50
CA LEU A 382 -16.76 8.09 8.81
C LEU A 382 -16.32 9.26 7.92
N THR A 383 -15.02 9.38 7.65
CA THR A 383 -14.49 10.45 6.78
C THR A 383 -14.91 10.26 5.33
N CYS A 384 -14.89 9.02 4.81
CA CYS A 384 -15.40 8.71 3.48
C CYS A 384 -16.90 9.02 3.37
N ALA A 385 -17.70 8.54 4.32
CA ALA A 385 -19.15 8.81 4.35
C ALA A 385 -19.44 10.32 4.44
N PHE A 386 -18.71 11.05 5.29
CA PHE A 386 -18.84 12.49 5.40
C PHE A 386 -18.44 13.21 4.10
N TYR A 387 -17.37 12.79 3.45
CA TYR A 387 -16.94 13.37 2.18
C TYR A 387 -17.98 13.17 1.08
N ASP A 388 -18.48 11.95 0.92
CA ASP A 388 -19.41 11.60 -0.17
C ASP A 388 -20.80 12.17 0.06
N CYS A 389 -21.33 12.07 1.28
CA CYS A 389 -22.69 12.50 1.60
C CYS A 389 -22.82 14.01 1.83
N LEU A 390 -21.76 14.69 2.26
CA LEU A 390 -21.84 16.10 2.65
C LEU A 390 -20.92 16.99 1.82
N ILE A 391 -19.62 16.69 1.73
CA ILE A 391 -18.67 17.59 1.04
C ILE A 391 -18.94 17.66 -0.48
N ILE A 392 -19.13 16.51 -1.15
CA ILE A 392 -19.40 16.48 -2.59
C ILE A 392 -20.67 17.27 -2.97
N PRO A 393 -21.85 17.01 -2.38
CA PRO A 393 -23.06 17.75 -2.76
C PRO A 393 -22.96 19.24 -2.45
N LEU A 394 -22.34 19.63 -1.32
CA LEU A 394 -22.11 21.04 -1.00
C LEU A 394 -21.16 21.72 -2.00
N CYS A 395 -20.06 21.06 -2.38
CA CYS A 395 -19.14 21.60 -3.39
C CYS A 395 -19.81 21.75 -4.76
N LYS A 396 -20.65 20.79 -5.16
CA LYS A 396 -21.46 20.91 -6.39
C LYS A 396 -22.39 22.11 -6.33
N LYS A 397 -23.04 22.35 -5.19
CA LYS A 397 -23.95 23.49 -5.00
C LYS A 397 -23.23 24.85 -4.98
N TRP A 398 -22.05 24.92 -4.37
CA TRP A 398 -21.34 26.19 -4.17
C TRP A 398 -20.31 26.54 -5.25
N LYS A 399 -19.52 25.57 -5.70
CA LYS A 399 -18.41 25.79 -6.66
C LYS A 399 -18.70 25.26 -8.05
N GLY A 400 -19.79 24.50 -8.23
CA GLY A 400 -20.08 23.80 -9.48
C GLY A 400 -19.15 22.62 -9.78
N THR A 401 -18.20 22.30 -8.90
CA THR A 401 -17.22 21.22 -9.07
C THR A 401 -17.49 20.03 -8.13
N PRO A 402 -17.23 18.79 -8.56
CA PRO A 402 -17.38 17.61 -7.71
C PRO A 402 -16.23 17.52 -6.69
N GLY A 403 -16.42 18.11 -5.50
CA GLY A 403 -15.52 17.94 -4.35
C GLY A 403 -14.16 18.64 -4.46
N PHE A 404 -13.18 18.14 -3.71
CA PHE A 404 -11.80 18.65 -3.66
C PHE A 404 -10.93 18.04 -4.76
N THR A 405 -9.93 18.80 -5.20
CA THR A 405 -8.92 18.31 -6.16
C THR A 405 -8.01 17.27 -5.52
N ASP A 406 -7.40 16.40 -6.32
CA ASP A 406 -6.50 15.32 -5.84
C ASP A 406 -5.37 15.86 -4.96
N LEU A 407 -4.75 16.97 -5.36
CA LEU A 407 -3.70 17.65 -4.59
C LEU A 407 -4.24 18.21 -3.26
N GLN A 408 -5.46 18.76 -3.24
CA GLN A 408 -6.06 19.23 -1.98
C GLN A 408 -6.33 18.08 -1.00
N ARG A 409 -6.77 16.92 -1.50
CA ARG A 409 -6.98 15.73 -0.69
C ARG A 409 -5.66 15.22 -0.09
N ILE A 410 -4.59 15.18 -0.88
CA ILE A 410 -3.25 14.83 -0.39
C ILE A 410 -2.78 15.83 0.68
N ALA A 411 -2.97 17.14 0.45
CA ALA A 411 -2.62 18.18 1.41
C ALA A 411 -3.36 18.01 2.74
N LEU A 412 -4.67 17.76 2.68
CA LEU A 412 -5.50 17.54 3.87
C LEU A 412 -5.02 16.32 4.67
N GLY A 413 -4.67 15.22 4.00
CA GLY A 413 -4.16 14.04 4.70
C GLY A 413 -2.81 14.27 5.39
N LEU A 414 -1.88 14.98 4.75
CA LEU A 414 -0.59 15.35 5.36
C LEU A 414 -0.76 16.32 6.54
N ALA A 415 -1.70 17.26 6.45
CA ALA A 415 -2.00 18.18 7.55
C ALA A 415 -2.62 17.43 8.74
N LEU A 416 -3.60 16.55 8.49
CA LEU A 416 -4.26 15.76 9.52
C LEU A 416 -3.30 14.77 10.20
N SER A 417 -2.38 14.14 9.46
CA SER A 417 -1.37 13.28 10.08
C SER A 417 -0.39 14.05 10.96
N THR A 418 -0.02 15.27 10.56
CA THR A 418 0.82 16.16 11.39
C THR A 418 0.12 16.52 12.70
N LEU A 419 -1.16 16.88 12.63
CA LEU A 419 -1.98 17.13 13.82
C LEU A 419 -2.15 15.87 14.68
N GLY A 420 -2.30 14.71 14.05
CA GLY A 420 -2.37 13.42 14.72
C GLY A 420 -1.11 13.10 15.53
N MET A 421 0.07 13.31 14.95
CA MET A 421 1.34 13.13 15.66
C MET A 421 1.56 14.17 16.77
N ALA A 422 1.11 15.42 16.56
CA ALA A 422 1.15 16.45 17.60
C ALA A 422 0.28 16.06 18.80
N ALA A 423 -0.95 15.58 18.53
CA ALA A 423 -1.85 15.06 19.55
C ALA A 423 -1.22 13.86 20.28
N ALA A 424 -0.62 12.92 19.54
CA ALA A 424 0.07 11.77 20.11
C ALA A 424 1.19 12.17 21.08
N ALA A 425 2.01 13.16 20.71
CA ALA A 425 3.06 13.67 21.57
C ALA A 425 2.51 14.27 22.88
N VAL A 426 1.46 15.10 22.79
CA VAL A 426 0.82 15.72 23.97
C VAL A 426 0.22 14.69 24.91
N PHE A 427 -0.51 13.71 24.38
CA PHE A 427 -1.12 12.67 25.21
C PHE A 427 -0.09 11.71 25.81
N GLU A 428 1.04 11.50 25.12
CA GLU A 428 2.14 10.71 25.67
C GLU A 428 2.84 11.41 26.83
N VAL A 429 3.02 12.74 26.78
CA VAL A 429 3.50 13.51 27.96
C VAL A 429 2.61 13.26 29.18
N LYS A 430 1.28 13.27 28.98
CA LYS A 430 0.32 12.99 30.05
C LYS A 430 0.42 11.55 30.56
N ARG A 431 0.53 10.55 29.66
CA ARG A 431 0.69 9.13 30.04
C ARG A 431 1.99 8.92 30.83
N LEU A 432 3.11 9.47 30.37
CA LEU A 432 4.41 9.36 31.04
C LEU A 432 4.42 10.06 32.40
N SER A 433 3.70 11.18 32.56
CA SER A 433 3.55 11.83 33.86
C SER A 433 2.85 10.93 34.88
N VAL A 434 1.85 10.15 34.45
CA VAL A 434 1.18 9.18 35.33
C VAL A 434 2.11 8.01 35.64
N ALA A 435 2.86 7.52 34.64
CA ALA A 435 3.80 6.41 34.82
C ALA A 435 4.91 6.73 35.84
N LYS A 436 5.44 7.96 35.85
CA LYS A 436 6.47 8.38 36.82
C LYS A 436 5.96 8.45 38.26
N ASN A 437 4.68 8.75 38.43
CA ASN A 437 4.06 8.91 39.75
C ASN A 437 3.47 7.60 40.30
N HIS A 438 3.53 6.52 39.53
CA HIS A 438 3.00 5.21 39.93
C HIS A 438 4.17 4.26 40.27
N PRO A 439 4.31 3.80 41.52
CA PRO A 439 5.39 2.88 41.89
C PRO A 439 5.23 1.53 41.18
N VAL A 440 6.36 1.00 40.70
CA VAL A 440 6.49 -0.23 39.88
C VAL A 440 5.87 -1.49 40.55
N SER A 441 5.61 -1.44 41.86
CA SER A 441 5.24 -2.58 42.71
C SER A 441 3.77 -3.00 42.69
N THR A 442 2.87 -2.23 42.06
CA THR A 442 1.43 -2.55 42.01
C THR A 442 0.91 -2.51 40.59
N SER A 443 0.73 -3.68 39.98
CA SER A 443 0.03 -3.94 38.71
C SER A 443 0.54 -3.16 37.48
N GLU A 444 1.07 -3.88 36.48
CA GLU A 444 1.67 -3.33 35.25
C GLU A 444 0.80 -2.33 34.44
N THR A 445 -0.49 -2.23 34.75
CA THR A 445 -1.44 -1.33 34.08
C THR A 445 -1.50 0.03 34.75
N LEU A 446 -1.19 1.07 34.00
CA LEU A 446 -1.30 2.46 34.45
C LEU A 446 -2.77 2.87 34.67
N PRO A 447 -3.07 3.66 35.72
CA PRO A 447 -4.42 4.16 36.01
C PRO A 447 -4.81 5.33 35.09
N ILE A 448 -4.64 5.16 33.79
CA ILE A 448 -5.04 6.11 32.75
C ILE A 448 -5.87 5.39 31.70
N SER A 449 -7.01 5.98 31.34
CA SER A 449 -7.90 5.40 30.33
C SER A 449 -7.26 5.42 28.95
N VAL A 450 -7.36 4.29 28.27
CA VAL A 450 -6.84 4.11 26.92
C VAL A 450 -7.50 5.03 25.86
N PHE A 451 -8.70 5.54 26.16
CA PHE A 451 -9.45 6.40 25.24
C PHE A 451 -8.77 7.75 24.96
N ILE A 452 -7.77 8.13 25.75
CA ILE A 452 -6.93 9.29 25.46
C ILE A 452 -6.15 9.15 24.14
N LEU A 453 -5.99 7.92 23.63
CA LEU A 453 -5.34 7.65 22.35
C LEU A 453 -6.30 7.82 21.14
N ILE A 454 -7.61 7.99 21.35
CA ILE A 454 -8.57 8.14 20.24
C ILE A 454 -8.19 9.30 19.29
N PRO A 455 -7.78 10.50 19.75
CA PRO A 455 -7.53 11.61 18.85
C PRO A 455 -6.42 11.34 17.82
N GLN A 456 -5.33 10.65 18.20
CA GLN A 456 -4.27 10.29 17.25
C GLN A 456 -4.77 9.29 16.20
N PHE A 457 -5.53 8.27 16.61
CA PHE A 457 -6.12 7.31 15.67
C PHE A 457 -7.15 7.97 14.74
N PHE A 458 -7.98 8.86 15.28
CA PHE A 458 -9.01 9.54 14.50
C PHE A 458 -8.40 10.50 13.48
N LEU A 459 -7.45 11.34 13.88
CA LEU A 459 -6.82 12.32 12.99
C LEU A 459 -6.01 11.64 11.88
N VAL A 460 -5.19 10.65 12.21
CA VAL A 460 -4.40 9.93 11.19
C VAL A 460 -5.32 9.10 10.29
N GLY A 461 -6.36 8.45 10.83
CA GLY A 461 -7.33 7.68 10.05
C GLY A 461 -8.17 8.55 9.09
N SER A 462 -8.66 9.71 9.56
CA SER A 462 -9.28 10.71 8.68
C SER A 462 -8.30 11.22 7.62
N GLY A 463 -7.02 11.41 7.98
CA GLY A 463 -5.98 11.77 7.03
C GLY A 463 -5.77 10.72 5.93
N GLU A 464 -5.83 9.43 6.29
CA GLU A 464 -5.68 8.32 5.35
C GLU A 464 -6.79 8.33 4.30
N ALA A 465 -8.04 8.52 4.73
CA ALA A 465 -9.18 8.57 3.81
C ALA A 465 -8.97 9.60 2.68
N PHE A 466 -8.43 10.78 3.02
CA PHE A 466 -8.13 11.81 2.03
C PHE A 466 -6.88 11.52 1.20
N ILE A 467 -5.74 11.19 1.82
CA ILE A 467 -4.49 11.02 1.08
C ILE A 467 -4.49 9.76 0.23
N TYR A 468 -5.03 8.62 0.71
CA TYR A 468 -5.06 7.38 -0.04
C TYR A 468 -5.80 7.59 -1.37
N THR A 469 -7.01 8.14 -1.26
CA THR A 469 -7.86 8.35 -2.43
C THR A 469 -7.33 9.47 -3.32
N GLY A 470 -6.81 10.56 -2.75
CA GLY A 470 -6.16 11.64 -3.49
C GLY A 470 -4.89 11.19 -4.22
N GLN A 471 -4.04 10.37 -3.61
CA GLN A 471 -2.85 9.80 -4.24
C GLN A 471 -3.22 8.87 -5.37
N LEU A 472 -4.14 7.93 -5.13
CA LEU A 472 -4.54 6.94 -6.13
C LEU A 472 -5.13 7.63 -7.37
N ASP A 473 -6.06 8.57 -7.18
CA ASP A 473 -6.65 9.35 -8.28
C ASP A 473 -5.59 10.18 -8.99
N PHE A 474 -4.70 10.87 -8.25
CA PHE A 474 -3.61 11.66 -8.83
C PHE A 474 -2.70 10.81 -9.72
N PHE A 475 -2.21 9.66 -9.23
CA PHE A 475 -1.32 8.82 -10.01
C PHE A 475 -2.04 8.21 -11.21
N ILE A 476 -3.29 7.77 -11.08
CA ILE A 476 -4.03 7.15 -12.19
C ILE A 476 -4.37 8.17 -13.27
N THR A 477 -4.88 9.34 -12.89
CA THR A 477 -5.32 10.37 -13.85
C THR A 477 -4.14 11.04 -14.54
N ARG A 478 -2.98 11.16 -13.88
CA ARG A 478 -1.78 11.75 -14.47
C ARG A 478 -0.91 10.76 -15.23
N SER A 479 -1.21 9.47 -15.15
CA SER A 479 -0.45 8.46 -15.88
C SER A 479 -0.91 8.30 -17.33
N PRO A 480 0.02 8.02 -18.27
CA PRO A 480 -0.33 7.62 -19.62
C PRO A 480 -1.25 6.40 -19.64
N LYS A 481 -2.08 6.28 -20.68
CA LYS A 481 -3.07 5.20 -20.81
C LYS A 481 -2.42 3.81 -20.73
N GLY A 482 -1.22 3.63 -21.31
CA GLY A 482 -0.48 2.37 -21.28
C GLY A 482 0.27 2.07 -19.97
N MET A 483 0.35 3.02 -19.04
CA MET A 483 1.17 2.91 -17.81
C MET A 483 0.34 2.96 -16.52
N LYS A 484 -0.99 2.82 -16.59
CA LYS A 484 -1.85 2.89 -15.39
C LYS A 484 -1.50 1.86 -14.32
N THR A 485 -1.09 0.65 -14.70
CA THR A 485 -0.63 -0.37 -13.75
C THR A 485 0.63 0.07 -12.99
N MET A 486 1.52 0.83 -13.64
CA MET A 486 2.71 1.41 -12.99
C MET A 486 2.35 2.43 -11.93
N SER A 487 1.29 3.21 -12.14
CA SER A 487 0.79 4.17 -11.16
C SER A 487 0.41 3.50 -9.84
N THR A 488 -0.28 2.37 -9.91
CA THR A 488 -0.59 1.56 -8.71
C THR A 488 0.69 1.04 -8.04
N GLY A 489 1.69 0.64 -8.84
CA GLY A 489 3.02 0.27 -8.34
C GLY A 489 3.71 1.42 -7.59
N LEU A 490 3.76 2.62 -8.18
CA LEU A 490 4.32 3.82 -7.55
C LEU A 490 3.58 4.18 -6.26
N PHE A 491 2.25 4.05 -6.24
CA PHE A 491 1.47 4.23 -5.02
C PHE A 491 1.92 3.24 -3.92
N LEU A 492 1.98 1.94 -4.22
CA LEU A 492 2.38 0.91 -3.26
C LEU A 492 3.82 1.08 -2.76
N THR A 493 4.73 1.61 -3.57
CA THR A 493 6.09 1.91 -3.10
C THR A 493 6.11 3.05 -2.09
N THR A 494 5.17 4.01 -2.12
CA THR A 494 5.09 5.04 -1.06
C THR A 494 4.78 4.41 0.29
N LEU A 495 3.88 3.43 0.34
CA LEU A 495 3.56 2.70 1.57
C LEU A 495 4.79 1.94 2.06
N SER A 496 5.40 1.15 1.17
CA SER A 496 6.59 0.35 1.49
C SER A 496 7.72 1.20 2.06
N LEU A 497 8.09 2.28 1.35
CA LEU A 497 9.14 3.18 1.79
C LEU A 497 8.78 3.91 3.08
N GLY A 498 7.51 4.22 3.33
CA GLY A 498 7.09 4.86 4.57
C GLY A 498 7.27 3.98 5.80
N PHE A 499 6.99 2.68 5.67
CA PHE A 499 7.27 1.69 6.71
C PHE A 499 8.77 1.50 6.93
N PHE A 500 9.57 1.37 5.87
CA PHE A 500 11.02 1.28 6.02
C PHE A 500 11.62 2.57 6.59
N MET A 501 11.09 3.73 6.24
CA MET A 501 11.48 5.01 6.83
C MET A 501 11.16 5.07 8.32
N SER A 502 10.04 4.47 8.76
CA SER A 502 9.74 4.31 10.20
C SER A 502 10.81 3.47 10.90
N SER A 503 11.15 2.29 10.36
CA SER A 503 12.18 1.40 10.92
C SER A 503 13.54 2.09 10.99
N LEU A 504 13.91 2.83 9.94
CA LEU A 504 15.12 3.63 9.88
C LEU A 504 15.12 4.73 10.96
N LEU A 505 14.03 5.49 11.10
CA LEU A 505 13.92 6.56 12.10
C LEU A 505 14.03 6.01 13.53
N VAL A 506 13.34 4.90 13.83
CA VAL A 506 13.44 4.22 15.13
C VAL A 506 14.88 3.80 15.42
N SER A 507 15.56 3.21 14.43
CA SER A 507 16.95 2.78 14.57
C SER A 507 17.92 3.95 14.79
N ILE A 508 17.75 5.05 14.06
CA ILE A 508 18.54 6.28 14.21
C ILE A 508 18.33 6.87 15.60
N VAL A 509 17.07 7.05 16.03
CA VAL A 509 16.74 7.65 17.32
C VAL A 509 17.27 6.79 18.46
N LYS A 510 17.13 5.46 18.39
CA LYS A 510 17.70 4.54 19.39
C LYS A 510 19.22 4.67 19.49
N LYS A 511 19.92 4.71 18.36
CA LYS A 511 21.39 4.85 18.32
C LYS A 511 21.88 6.20 18.85
N VAL A 512 21.22 7.30 18.47
CA VAL A 512 21.62 8.67 18.84
C VAL A 512 21.30 8.96 20.31
N THR A 513 20.13 8.53 20.79
CA THR A 513 19.68 8.88 22.15
C THR A 513 20.13 7.90 23.23
N GLY A 514 20.56 6.68 22.85
CA GLY A 514 21.04 5.65 23.77
C GLY A 514 22.54 5.73 24.13
N HIS A 515 23.29 6.71 23.63
CA HIS A 515 24.76 6.74 23.75
C HIS A 515 25.28 7.03 25.17
N ASN A 516 24.49 7.67 26.04
CA ASN A 516 24.96 8.18 27.35
C ASN A 516 24.58 7.28 28.54
N GLY A 517 24.41 5.97 28.34
CA GLY A 517 24.09 5.02 29.43
C GLY A 517 22.67 5.15 30.03
N GLY A 518 21.86 6.09 29.54
CA GLY A 518 20.43 6.19 29.84
C GLY A 518 19.57 5.40 28.85
N ASN A 519 18.31 5.17 29.19
CA ASN A 519 17.36 4.38 28.40
C ASN A 519 16.99 4.98 27.01
N GLY A 520 17.48 6.18 26.67
CA GLY A 520 17.19 6.87 25.41
C GLY A 520 15.71 7.28 25.26
N TRP A 521 15.33 7.75 24.06
CA TRP A 521 13.93 8.06 23.77
C TRP A 521 13.09 6.80 23.57
N LEU A 522 13.69 5.76 22.98
CA LEU A 522 13.04 4.49 22.66
C LEU A 522 13.63 3.36 23.52
N ALA A 523 13.26 3.36 24.79
CA ALA A 523 13.69 2.39 25.78
C ALA A 523 13.11 0.97 25.51
N ASN A 524 13.65 -0.04 26.18
CA ASN A 524 13.13 -1.41 26.08
C ASN A 524 11.68 -1.52 26.58
N ASN A 525 11.38 -0.84 27.68
CA ASN A 525 10.03 -0.64 28.19
C ASN A 525 9.57 0.78 27.89
N ILE A 526 8.40 0.91 27.26
CA ILE A 526 7.79 2.18 26.85
C ILE A 526 7.56 3.15 28.01
N ASN A 527 7.41 2.66 29.25
CA ASN A 527 7.26 3.49 30.44
C ASN A 527 8.55 4.21 30.85
N ASN A 528 9.70 3.64 30.47
CA ASN A 528 11.02 4.15 30.84
C ASN A 528 11.64 5.03 29.74
N GLY A 529 10.98 5.13 28.58
CA GLY A 529 11.40 5.92 27.42
C GLY A 529 10.77 7.31 27.36
N ARG A 530 11.18 8.07 26.34
CA ARG A 530 10.63 9.38 25.97
C ARG A 530 10.00 9.31 24.59
N LEU A 531 8.93 8.51 24.46
CA LEU A 531 8.17 8.37 23.23
C LEU A 531 7.50 9.69 22.80
N ASP A 532 7.20 10.56 23.76
CA ASP A 532 6.73 11.93 23.54
C ASP A 532 7.67 12.72 22.62
N LEU A 533 8.99 12.58 22.82
CA LEU A 533 9.99 13.25 21.99
C LEU A 533 10.09 12.63 20.59
N PHE A 534 9.88 11.32 20.46
CA PHE A 534 9.83 10.66 19.15
C PHE A 534 8.61 11.11 18.34
N TYR A 535 7.43 11.19 18.96
CA TYR A 535 6.23 11.75 18.31
C TYR A 535 6.38 13.24 18.00
N GLY A 536 7.05 14.01 18.87
CA GLY A 536 7.45 15.39 18.60
C GLY A 536 8.35 15.52 17.37
N LEU A 537 9.37 14.67 17.24
CA LEU A 537 10.24 14.60 16.06
C LEU A 537 9.44 14.33 14.78
N LEU A 538 8.54 13.34 14.81
CA LEU A 538 7.67 13.03 13.68
C LEU A 538 6.76 14.21 13.32
N THR A 539 6.26 14.95 14.31
CA THR A 539 5.46 16.17 14.08
C THR A 539 6.26 17.23 13.33
N VAL A 540 7.51 17.48 13.74
CA VAL A 540 8.40 18.44 13.07
C VAL A 540 8.72 17.98 11.64
N LEU A 541 9.09 16.72 11.46
CA LEU A 541 9.38 16.17 10.13
C LEU A 541 8.17 16.24 9.19
N CYS A 542 6.97 15.92 9.70
CA CYS A 542 5.73 16.02 8.91
C CYS A 542 5.40 17.47 8.56
N SER A 543 5.63 18.41 9.49
CA SER A 543 5.43 19.85 9.24
C SER A 543 6.37 20.37 8.13
N VAL A 544 7.65 20.02 8.19
CA VAL A 544 8.63 20.37 7.14
C VAL A 544 8.22 19.75 5.81
N ASN A 545 7.85 18.46 5.81
CA ASN A 545 7.41 17.77 4.61
C ASN A 545 6.13 18.35 4.00
N PHE A 546 5.19 18.82 4.83
CA PHE A 546 4.00 19.51 4.36
C PHE A 546 4.34 20.80 3.60
N VAL A 547 5.32 21.59 4.09
CA VAL A 547 5.81 22.78 3.38
C VAL A 547 6.46 22.40 2.05
N VAL A 548 7.31 21.37 2.04
CA VAL A 548 7.93 20.85 0.80
C VAL A 548 6.87 20.39 -0.19
N TYR A 549 5.84 19.69 0.28
CA TYR A 549 4.70 19.27 -0.53
C TYR A 549 3.99 20.46 -1.19
N LEU A 550 3.75 21.55 -0.46
CA LEU A 550 3.11 22.74 -1.02
C LEU A 550 3.94 23.37 -2.15
N VAL A 551 5.27 23.40 -2.00
CA VAL A 551 6.20 23.86 -3.05
C VAL A 551 6.13 22.94 -4.28
N CYS A 552 6.18 21.62 -4.08
CA CYS A 552 6.05 20.64 -5.17
C CYS A 552 4.68 20.72 -5.87
N ALA A 553 3.60 20.90 -5.12
CA ALA A 553 2.25 21.02 -5.66
C ALA A 553 2.08 22.32 -6.48
N ALA A 554 2.67 23.44 -6.03
CA ALA A 554 2.69 24.69 -6.77
C ALA A 554 3.47 24.55 -8.08
N TRP A 555 4.61 23.85 -8.05
CA TRP A 555 5.40 23.54 -9.24
C TRP A 555 4.59 22.70 -10.26
N CYS A 556 3.99 21.59 -9.85
CA CYS A 556 3.15 20.75 -10.73
C CYS A 556 1.92 21.49 -11.28
N LYS A 557 1.34 22.45 -10.53
CA LYS A 557 0.18 23.24 -11.00
C LYS A 557 0.60 24.23 -12.09
N LYS A 558 1.72 24.92 -11.92
CA LYS A 558 2.26 25.88 -12.90
C LYS A 558 2.54 25.19 -14.24
N GLU A 559 3.03 23.95 -14.20
CA GLU A 559 3.32 23.15 -15.39
C GLU A 559 2.06 22.79 -16.19
N LYS A 560 0.95 22.43 -15.53
CA LYS A 560 -0.31 22.11 -16.23
C LYS A 560 -0.82 23.30 -17.04
N VAL A 561 -0.69 24.51 -16.47
CA VAL A 561 -1.11 25.76 -17.15
C VAL A 561 -0.23 26.03 -18.36
N GLN A 562 1.10 25.85 -18.24
CA GLN A 562 2.03 26.04 -19.36
C GLN A 562 1.84 25.01 -20.48
N SER A 563 1.54 23.74 -20.16
CA SER A 563 1.25 22.72 -21.18
C SER A 563 -0.06 23.00 -21.92
N MET A 564 -1.10 23.47 -21.21
CA MET A 564 -2.38 23.81 -21.84
C MET A 564 -2.25 25.04 -22.76
N ALA A 565 -1.50 26.06 -22.33
CA ALA A 565 -1.24 27.24 -23.15
C ALA A 565 -0.45 26.92 -24.43
N LYS A 566 0.52 26.00 -24.38
CA LYS A 566 1.24 25.53 -25.58
C LYS A 566 0.32 24.80 -26.57
N VAL A 567 -0.60 23.96 -26.08
CA VAL A 567 -1.57 23.24 -26.91
C VAL A 567 -2.56 24.20 -27.60
N GLU A 568 -2.95 25.29 -26.94
CA GLU A 568 -3.81 26.30 -27.56
C GLU A 568 -3.08 27.12 -28.63
N MET A 569 -1.79 27.42 -28.43
CA MET A 569 -0.97 28.13 -29.42
C MET A 569 -0.62 27.29 -30.66
N GLU A 570 -0.51 25.96 -30.56
CA GLU A 570 -0.27 25.08 -31.73
C GLU A 570 -1.54 24.79 -32.55
N LYS A 571 -2.73 25.09 -31.99
CA LYS A 571 -4.02 24.95 -32.69
C LYS A 571 -4.47 26.21 -33.41
N CYS A 572 -3.87 27.36 -33.10
CA CYS A 572 -3.99 28.61 -33.86
C CYS A 572 -2.89 28.68 -34.91
#